data_AF-A0A642H670-F1
#
_entry.id   AF-A0A642H670-F1
#
_cell.length_a   1.000
_cell.length_b   1.000
_cell.length_c   1.000
_cell.angle_alpha   90.00
_cell.angle_beta   90.00
_cell.angle_gamma   90.00
#
_symmetry.space_group_name_H-M   'P 1'
#
loop_
_entity.id
_entity.type
_entity.pdbx_description
1 polymer ?
#
loop_
_entity_poly.entity_id
_entity_poly.type
_entity_poly.pdbx_seq_one_letter_code
_entity_poly.pdbx_strand_id
1 'polypeptide(L)'
;RVAYRWDFGKDNLDLKEYGFTLLEDQKVEEYKLMLQCLRDSTVPYLLRHQFQNKKYYYTMLTFGFRHRINLFYRKDDGKSFFFEKTAEGVLLHPLAFNEDFLTCIVFNEDFPNYEKVLPSEEYKKLEERLEDDNPCLIKFYFK
;
A
#
# COMPACT_ATOMS: atom_id res chain seq x y z
N ARG A 1 -10.76 16.57 15.07
CA ARG A 1 -9.47 17.23 14.76
C ARG A 1 -8.67 16.29 13.87
N VAL A 2 -8.13 16.77 12.75
CA VAL A 2 -7.32 15.95 11.82
C VAL A 2 -5.94 15.71 12.43
N ALA A 3 -5.49 14.46 12.46
CA ALA A 3 -4.19 14.09 13.04
C ALA A 3 -3.01 14.39 12.10
N TYR A 4 -3.20 14.16 10.79
CA TYR A 4 -2.27 14.52 9.72
C TYR A 4 -3.04 14.52 8.38
N ARG A 5 -2.44 15.10 7.34
CA ARG A 5 -2.98 15.11 5.97
C ARG A 5 -1.83 14.94 4.98
N TRP A 6 -2.04 14.15 3.93
CA TRP A 6 -1.15 14.11 2.77
C TRP A 6 -1.37 15.34 1.90
N ASP A 7 -0.28 16.04 1.56
CA ASP A 7 -0.32 17.21 0.71
C ASP A 7 0.50 16.95 -0.56
N PHE A 8 -0.21 16.75 -1.66
CA PHE A 8 0.33 16.54 -3.00
C PHE A 8 0.37 17.85 -3.81
N GLY A 9 0.18 19.01 -3.16
CA GLY A 9 0.18 20.31 -3.80
C GLY A 9 -0.93 20.45 -4.84
N LYS A 10 -0.53 20.69 -6.10
CA LYS A 10 -1.46 20.83 -7.23
C LYS A 10 -2.19 19.51 -7.57
N ASP A 11 -1.66 18.38 -7.13
CA ASP A 11 -2.20 17.06 -7.44
C ASP A 11 -3.17 16.57 -6.34
N ASN A 12 -3.44 17.39 -5.32
CA ASN A 12 -4.45 17.09 -4.30
C ASN A 12 -5.84 16.91 -4.92
N LEU A 13 -6.59 15.93 -4.42
CA LEU A 13 -7.93 15.61 -4.91
C LEU A 13 -9.02 16.26 -4.07
N ASP A 14 -9.95 16.93 -4.74
CA ASP A 14 -11.28 17.20 -4.20
C ASP A 14 -12.26 16.19 -4.82
N LEU A 15 -12.68 15.20 -4.03
CA LEU A 15 -13.63 14.18 -4.48
C LEU A 15 -14.97 14.79 -4.91
N LYS A 16 -15.32 16.00 -4.47
CA LYS A 16 -16.55 16.67 -4.92
C LYS A 16 -16.53 17.01 -6.40
N GLU A 17 -15.35 17.28 -6.97
CA GLU A 17 -15.20 17.51 -8.42
C GLU A 17 -15.51 16.25 -9.25
N TYR A 18 -15.47 15.08 -8.62
CA TYR A 18 -15.79 13.78 -9.21
C TYR A 18 -17.19 13.28 -8.83
N GLY A 19 -18.03 14.14 -8.23
CA GLY A 19 -19.43 13.83 -7.91
C GLY A 19 -19.64 13.16 -6.55
N PHE A 20 -18.63 13.06 -5.69
CA PHE A 20 -18.79 12.55 -4.33
C PHE A 20 -19.41 13.61 -3.41
N THR A 21 -20.40 13.22 -2.62
CA THR A 21 -21.10 14.07 -1.65
C THR A 21 -20.47 14.01 -0.25
N LEU A 22 -19.79 12.91 0.06
CA LEU A 22 -19.18 12.55 1.35
C LEU A 22 -20.20 12.51 2.50
N LEU A 23 -21.45 12.17 2.19
CA LEU A 23 -22.53 12.00 3.14
C LEU A 23 -22.62 10.55 3.61
N GLU A 24 -22.89 10.35 4.90
CA GLU A 24 -22.90 9.03 5.54
C GLU A 24 -23.95 8.08 4.93
N ASP A 25 -25.11 8.61 4.53
CA ASP A 25 -26.21 7.86 3.91
C ASP A 25 -25.95 7.49 2.44
N GLN A 26 -24.96 8.12 1.80
CA GLN A 26 -24.59 7.88 0.39
C GLN A 26 -23.46 6.86 0.22
N LYS A 27 -22.92 6.28 1.31
CA LYS A 27 -21.74 5.39 1.28
C LYS A 27 -21.81 4.26 0.25
N VAL A 28 -22.98 3.63 0.08
CA VAL A 28 -23.14 2.51 -0.87
C VAL A 28 -23.05 3.00 -2.32
N GLU A 29 -23.72 4.10 -2.65
CA GLU A 29 -23.68 4.69 -4.00
C GLU A 29 -22.30 5.29 -4.29
N GLU A 30 -21.68 5.94 -3.31
CA GLU A 30 -20.31 6.44 -3.44
C GLU A 30 -19.29 5.31 -3.60
N TYR A 31 -19.50 4.15 -2.98
CA TYR A 31 -18.67 2.98 -3.23
C TYR A 31 -18.80 2.49 -4.68
N LYS A 32 -20.02 2.44 -5.24
CA LYS A 32 -20.22 2.09 -6.65
C LYS A 32 -19.58 3.11 -7.59
N LEU A 33 -19.75 4.41 -7.30
CA LEU A 33 -19.11 5.49 -8.03
C LEU A 33 -17.58 5.35 -7.97
N MET A 34 -17.02 5.04 -6.81
CA MET A 34 -15.58 4.79 -6.63
C MET A 34 -15.09 3.63 -7.51
N LEU A 35 -15.82 2.51 -7.53
CA LEU A 35 -15.48 1.38 -8.40
C LEU A 35 -15.53 1.75 -9.89
N GLN A 36 -16.48 2.59 -10.29
CA GLN A 36 -16.57 3.11 -11.65
C GLN A 36 -15.40 4.05 -11.96
N CYS A 37 -15.09 5.01 -11.08
CA CYS A 37 -13.96 5.91 -11.23
C CYS A 37 -12.63 5.16 -11.39
N LEU A 38 -12.43 4.07 -10.62
CA LEU A 38 -11.26 3.21 -10.74
C LEU A 38 -11.22 2.45 -12.07
N ARG A 39 -12.37 2.02 -12.58
CA ARG A 39 -12.49 1.30 -13.86
C ARG A 39 -12.19 2.21 -15.03
N ASP A 40 -12.74 3.41 -14.99
CA ASP A 40 -12.65 4.39 -16.06
C ASP A 40 -11.39 5.26 -15.92
N SER A 41 -10.62 5.09 -14.83
CA SER A 41 -9.43 5.88 -14.49
C SER A 41 -9.68 7.39 -14.45
N THR A 42 -10.88 7.80 -14.04
CA THR A 42 -11.27 9.22 -13.97
C THR A 42 -10.72 9.91 -12.73
N VAL A 43 -10.69 9.20 -11.60
CA VAL A 43 -9.96 9.64 -10.41
C VAL A 43 -8.50 9.17 -10.55
N PRO A 44 -7.51 10.08 -10.50
CA PRO A 44 -6.14 9.74 -10.83
C PRO A 44 -5.51 8.77 -9.84
N TYR A 45 -5.82 8.89 -8.54
CA TYR A 45 -5.34 7.97 -7.52
C TYR A 45 -6.27 7.87 -6.31
N LEU A 46 -6.13 6.79 -5.54
CA LEU A 46 -6.75 6.62 -4.23
C LEU A 46 -5.71 6.34 -3.15
N LEU A 47 -5.94 6.90 -1.97
CA LEU A 47 -5.20 6.54 -0.77
C LEU A 47 -5.79 5.25 -0.18
N ARG A 48 -5.01 4.18 -0.23
CA ARG A 48 -5.28 2.90 0.42
C ARG A 48 -4.29 2.65 1.56
N HIS A 49 -4.65 1.71 2.44
CA HIS A 49 -3.81 1.21 3.53
C HIS A 49 -3.02 2.32 4.23
N GLN A 50 -3.70 3.08 5.07
CA GLN A 50 -3.08 4.18 5.81
C GLN A 50 -2.60 3.68 7.17
N PHE A 51 -1.29 3.79 7.43
CA PHE A 51 -0.66 3.36 8.67
C PHE A 51 0.26 4.44 9.23
N GLN A 52 0.59 4.32 10.51
CA GLN A 52 1.59 5.16 11.15
C GLN A 52 2.24 4.44 12.32
N ASN A 53 3.48 4.82 12.63
CA ASN A 53 4.16 4.52 13.88
C ASN A 53 4.96 5.75 14.35
N LYS A 54 5.87 5.62 15.32
CA LYS A 54 6.71 6.74 15.77
C LYS A 54 7.65 7.28 14.70
N LYS A 55 8.08 6.46 13.73
CA LYS A 55 9.07 6.81 12.71
C LYS A 55 8.45 7.28 11.38
N TYR A 56 7.31 6.71 10.97
CA TYR A 56 6.76 6.86 9.62
C TYR A 56 5.25 7.15 9.62
N TYR A 57 4.81 7.95 8.64
CA TYR A 57 3.46 7.85 8.08
C TYR A 57 3.53 7.04 6.79
N TYR A 58 2.54 6.20 6.53
CA TYR A 58 2.48 5.36 5.35
C TYR A 58 1.10 5.41 4.68
N THR A 59 1.10 5.42 3.36
CA THR A 59 -0.08 5.12 2.55
C THR A 59 0.33 4.42 1.26
N MET A 60 -0.58 3.61 0.71
CA MET A 60 -0.47 3.08 -0.64
C MET A 60 -1.34 3.89 -1.58
N LEU A 61 -0.74 4.51 -2.58
CA LEU A 61 -1.45 5.14 -3.67
C LEU A 61 -1.82 4.09 -4.71
N THR A 62 -3.09 4.03 -5.10
CA THR A 62 -3.56 3.14 -6.16
C THR A 62 -4.02 3.97 -7.35
N PHE A 63 -3.43 3.73 -8.52
CA PHE A 63 -3.79 4.36 -9.79
C PHE A 63 -4.55 3.33 -10.63
N GLY A 64 -5.84 3.56 -10.83
CA GLY A 64 -6.76 2.57 -11.42
C GLY A 64 -6.82 1.28 -10.57
N PHE A 65 -6.82 0.11 -11.22
CA PHE A 65 -6.80 -1.20 -10.53
C PHE A 65 -5.42 -1.86 -10.46
N ARG A 66 -4.43 -1.37 -11.21
CA ARG A 66 -3.19 -2.12 -11.48
C ARG A 66 -1.96 -1.54 -10.80
N HIS A 67 -1.82 -0.22 -10.79
CA HIS A 67 -0.59 0.40 -10.34
C HIS A 67 -0.72 0.83 -8.88
N ARG A 68 0.21 0.35 -8.05
CA ARG A 68 0.24 0.63 -6.61
C ARG A 68 1.60 1.19 -6.27
N ILE A 69 1.62 2.35 -5.63
CA ILE A 69 2.86 3.02 -5.22
C ILE A 69 2.86 3.19 -3.72
N ASN A 70 3.95 2.78 -3.08
CA ASN A 70 4.19 2.96 -1.67
C ASN A 70 4.65 4.39 -1.41
N LEU A 71 4.02 5.06 -0.45
CA LEU A 71 4.43 6.36 0.03
C LEU A 71 4.71 6.29 1.53
N PHE A 72 5.98 6.38 1.88
CA PHE A 72 6.43 6.55 3.26
C PHE A 72 6.86 7.99 3.47
N TYR A 73 6.40 8.62 4.55
CA TYR A 73 6.96 9.86 5.06
C TYR A 73 7.69 9.56 6.35
N ARG A 74 8.99 9.84 6.40
CA ARG A 74 9.80 9.67 7.60
C ARG A 74 9.74 10.94 8.44
N LYS A 75 9.36 10.78 9.70
CA LYS A 75 9.07 11.89 10.61
C LYS A 75 10.31 12.59 11.14
N ASP A 76 11.46 11.92 11.14
CA ASP A 76 12.70 12.45 11.72
C ASP A 76 13.28 13.62 10.94
N ASP A 77 13.28 13.54 9.62
CA ASP A 77 13.89 14.48 8.69
C ASP A 77 12.92 14.99 7.62
N GLY A 78 11.66 14.57 7.69
CA GLY A 78 10.59 15.02 6.82
C GLY A 78 10.69 14.53 5.38
N LYS A 79 11.50 13.49 5.11
CA LYS A 79 11.66 12.95 3.76
C LYS A 79 10.54 11.98 3.39
N SER A 80 10.16 12.02 2.13
CA SER A 80 9.22 11.08 1.53
C SER A 80 9.94 10.09 0.63
N PHE A 81 9.55 8.82 0.71
CA PHE A 81 9.96 7.74 -0.19
C PHE A 81 8.74 7.31 -0.99
N PHE A 82 8.83 7.40 -2.32
CA PHE A 82 7.76 7.10 -3.26
C PHE A 82 8.25 6.06 -4.27
N PHE A 83 7.76 4.83 -4.17
CA PHE A 83 8.28 3.71 -4.96
C PHE A 83 7.25 2.60 -5.19
N GLU A 84 7.30 1.96 -6.35
CA GLU A 84 6.46 0.80 -6.67
C GLU A 84 7.04 -0.48 -6.02
N LYS A 85 8.34 -0.74 -6.22
CA LYS A 85 9.07 -1.91 -5.73
C LYS A 85 10.27 -1.49 -4.89
N THR A 86 10.73 -2.37 -4.00
CA THR A 86 12.01 -2.17 -3.32
C THR A 86 13.18 -2.23 -4.32
N ALA A 87 14.39 -1.86 -3.89
CA ALA A 87 15.59 -1.95 -4.73
C ALA A 87 15.88 -3.39 -5.18
N GLU A 88 15.45 -4.37 -4.40
CA GLU A 88 15.54 -5.80 -4.66
C GLU A 88 14.41 -6.34 -5.55
N GLY A 89 13.48 -5.48 -5.99
CA GLY A 89 12.39 -5.86 -6.91
C GLY A 89 11.13 -6.39 -6.22
N VAL A 90 11.02 -6.28 -4.90
CA VAL A 90 9.88 -6.80 -4.14
C VAL A 90 8.69 -5.84 -4.16
N LEU A 91 7.50 -6.36 -4.46
CA LEU A 91 6.22 -5.65 -4.29
C LEU A 91 5.74 -5.78 -2.84
N LEU A 92 5.26 -4.67 -2.28
CA LEU A 92 4.69 -4.66 -0.94
C LEU A 92 3.17 -4.80 -1.00
N HIS A 93 2.64 -5.76 -0.26
CA HIS A 93 1.21 -5.91 -0.01
C HIS A 93 0.92 -5.80 1.50
N PRO A 94 0.88 -4.57 2.05
CA PRO A 94 0.71 -4.32 3.47
C PRO A 94 -0.57 -4.92 4.03
N LEU A 95 -0.44 -5.62 5.14
CA LEU A 95 -1.55 -6.12 5.93
C LEU A 95 -1.64 -5.42 7.29
N ALA A 96 -0.49 -5.28 7.96
CA ALA A 96 -0.41 -4.67 9.28
C ALA A 96 0.92 -3.92 9.46
N PHE A 97 0.92 -2.95 10.36
CA PHE A 97 2.03 -2.03 10.59
C PHE A 97 2.18 -1.79 12.09
N ASN A 98 3.39 -1.93 12.63
CA ASN A 98 3.68 -1.63 14.03
C ASN A 98 4.94 -0.75 14.18
N GLU A 99 5.50 -0.65 15.38
CA GLU A 99 6.68 0.18 15.65
C GLU A 99 7.95 -0.34 14.97
N ASP A 100 8.05 -1.65 14.75
CA ASP A 100 9.29 -2.31 14.33
C ASP A 100 9.27 -2.75 12.87
N PHE A 101 8.11 -3.19 12.37
CA PHE A 101 7.98 -3.75 11.02
C PHE A 101 6.61 -3.53 10.37
N LEU A 102 6.63 -3.62 9.04
CA LEU A 102 5.46 -3.81 8.17
C LEU A 102 5.30 -5.30 7.88
N THR A 103 4.12 -5.86 8.14
CA THR A 103 3.76 -7.21 7.70
C THR A 103 3.09 -7.13 6.33
N CYS A 104 3.62 -7.87 5.36
CA CYS A 104 3.03 -8.00 4.03
C CYS A 104 2.56 -9.42 3.77
N ILE A 105 1.46 -9.56 3.03
CA ILE A 105 1.11 -10.82 2.36
C ILE A 105 2.01 -11.00 1.14
N VAL A 106 2.37 -12.25 0.85
CA VAL A 106 3.20 -12.60 -0.31
C VAL A 106 2.49 -13.65 -1.14
N PHE A 107 2.40 -13.40 -2.44
CA PHE A 107 1.82 -14.33 -3.40
C PHE A 107 2.90 -15.24 -3.97
N ASN A 108 2.53 -16.48 -4.31
CA ASN A 108 3.47 -17.50 -4.79
C ASN A 108 4.24 -17.03 -6.04
N GLU A 109 3.59 -16.26 -6.91
CA GLU A 109 4.19 -15.64 -8.10
C GLU A 109 5.34 -14.66 -7.79
N ASP A 110 5.38 -14.11 -6.58
CA ASP A 110 6.43 -13.18 -6.15
C ASP A 110 7.58 -13.86 -5.41
N PHE A 111 7.50 -15.15 -5.09
CA PHE A 111 8.55 -15.86 -4.33
C PHE A 111 9.95 -15.69 -4.91
N PRO A 112 10.19 -15.78 -6.24
CA PRO A 112 11.53 -15.59 -6.80
C PRO A 112 12.19 -14.25 -6.44
N ASN A 113 11.40 -13.20 -6.16
CA ASN A 113 11.95 -11.89 -5.77
C ASN A 113 12.60 -11.90 -4.37
N TYR A 114 12.35 -12.93 -3.55
CA TYR A 114 12.85 -13.03 -2.18
C TYR A 114 14.15 -13.83 -2.04
N GLU A 115 14.61 -14.49 -3.10
CA GLU A 115 15.84 -15.32 -3.09
C GLU A 115 17.06 -14.53 -2.59
N LYS A 116 17.17 -13.27 -3.01
CA LYS A 116 18.29 -12.37 -2.65
C LYS A 116 18.05 -11.57 -1.38
N VAL A 117 16.84 -11.63 -0.82
CA VAL A 117 16.40 -10.80 0.32
C VAL A 117 16.32 -11.63 1.61
N LEU A 118 15.95 -12.89 1.49
CA LEU A 118 15.84 -13.82 2.61
C LEU A 118 17.12 -14.65 2.79
N PRO A 119 17.44 -15.05 4.03
CA PRO A 119 18.40 -16.13 4.26
C PRO A 119 17.97 -17.40 3.51
N SER A 120 18.92 -18.19 3.02
CA SER A 120 18.64 -19.40 2.23
C SER A 120 17.68 -20.38 2.92
N GLU A 121 17.81 -20.56 4.24
CA GLU A 121 16.92 -21.42 5.03
C GLU A 121 15.47 -20.91 5.10
N GLU A 122 15.28 -19.59 5.08
CA GLU A 122 13.94 -18.99 5.04
C GLU A 122 13.36 -19.00 3.62
N TYR A 123 14.20 -18.79 2.60
CA TYR A 123 13.79 -18.86 1.21
C TYR A 123 13.32 -20.27 0.82
N LYS A 124 14.01 -21.31 1.30
CA LYS A 124 13.63 -22.71 1.06
C LYS A 124 12.20 -23.01 1.53
N LYS A 125 11.74 -22.38 2.61
CA LYS A 125 10.35 -22.50 3.09
C LYS A 125 9.32 -21.91 2.13
N LEU A 126 9.71 -21.00 1.24
CA LEU A 126 8.86 -20.49 0.15
C LEU A 126 8.82 -21.48 -1.02
N GLU A 127 9.95 -22.10 -1.35
CA GLU A 127 10.05 -23.09 -2.44
C GLU A 127 9.26 -24.37 -2.15
N GLU A 128 9.16 -24.75 -0.88
CA GLU A 128 8.45 -25.96 -0.45
C GLU A 128 6.92 -25.77 -0.33
N ARG A 129 6.40 -24.56 -0.60
CA ARG A 129 4.96 -24.26 -0.45
C ARG A 129 4.15 -24.81 -1.62
N LEU A 130 2.93 -25.23 -1.30
CA LEU A 130 1.91 -25.64 -2.26
C LEU A 130 0.89 -24.53 -2.49
N GLU A 131 0.13 -24.64 -3.58
CA GLU A 131 -0.89 -23.65 -3.95
C GLU A 131 -2.01 -23.52 -2.88
N ASP A 132 -2.37 -24.63 -2.25
CA ASP A 132 -3.43 -24.69 -1.22
C ASP A 132 -2.94 -24.30 0.18
N ASP A 133 -1.66 -23.98 0.35
CA ASP A 133 -1.16 -23.55 1.65
C ASP A 133 -1.74 -22.19 2.05
N ASN A 134 -1.78 -21.94 3.36
CA ASN A 134 -2.19 -20.63 3.89
C ASN A 134 -1.36 -19.48 3.27
N PRO A 135 -1.89 -18.24 3.25
CA PRO A 135 -1.11 -17.10 2.78
C PRO A 135 0.23 -16.95 3.52
N CYS A 136 1.30 -16.71 2.77
CA CYS A 136 2.61 -16.42 3.34
C CYS A 136 2.68 -14.96 3.79
N LEU A 137 3.29 -14.71 4.96
CA LEU A 137 3.52 -13.38 5.50
C LEU A 137 5.01 -13.13 5.68
N ILE A 138 5.49 -11.97 5.22
CA ILE A 138 6.87 -11.52 5.43
C ILE A 138 6.88 -10.20 6.19
N LYS A 139 7.82 -10.08 7.13
CA LYS A 139 8.03 -8.87 7.94
C LYS A 139 9.17 -8.04 7.34
N PHE A 140 8.88 -6.79 7.04
CA PHE A 140 9.84 -5.78 6.59
C PHE A 140 10.16 -4.85 7.75
N TYR A 141 11.33 -5.01 8.35
CA TYR A 141 11.76 -4.22 9.49
C TYR A 141 12.16 -2.80 9.08
N PHE A 142 11.70 -1.82 9.83
CA PHE A 142 12.08 -0.42 9.62
C PHE A 142 13.49 -0.17 10.11
N LYS A 143 14.32 0.42 9.25
CA LYS A 143 15.58 1.04 9.68
C LYS A 143 15.26 2.38 10.34
#